data_AF-A0A198AFK2-F1
#
_entry.id   AF-A0A198AFK2-F1
#
_cell.length_a   1.000
_cell.length_b   1.000
_cell.length_c   1.000
_cell.angle_alpha   90.00
_cell.angle_beta   90.00
_cell.angle_gamma   90.00
#
_symmetry.space_group_name_H-M   'P 1'
#
loop_
_entity.id
_entity.type
_entity.pdbx_description
1 polymer ?
#
loop_
_entity_poly.entity_id
_entity_poly.type
_entity_poly.pdbx_seq_one_letter_code
_entity_poly.pdbx_strand_id
1 'polypeptide(L)'
;MLEFSFEIISDSTINIEYIYGSELFKLNLFLRNGYWTIHPFDGMLLQNRELCKLVMIDLFKNKYFQIMLAKENIALSSIRTSIELEPSSEPERLNPAERRGGRQDAPPMDETEEFIGNHSIEEIIQIEHDRIEQRVIFYGDLLKKMFMDNYGPGDYEFDKVQSLVRILKEAQGKMIELTHTK
;
A
#
# COMPACT_ATOMS: atom_id res chain seq x y z
N MET A 1 21.51 -20.82 3.91
CA MET A 1 20.14 -20.36 3.62
C MET A 1 20.21 -18.84 3.64
N LEU A 2 19.68 -18.14 2.65
CA LEU A 2 19.71 -16.66 2.65
C LEU A 2 18.77 -16.16 3.74
N GLU A 3 19.26 -15.31 4.64
CA GLU A 3 18.48 -14.75 5.75
C GLU A 3 17.41 -13.74 5.28
N PHE A 4 17.49 -13.30 4.03
CA PHE A 4 16.61 -12.32 3.42
C PHE A 4 16.46 -12.59 1.91
N SER A 5 15.24 -12.57 1.42
CA SER A 5 14.88 -12.57 0.00
C SER A 5 13.73 -11.58 -0.25
N PHE A 6 13.61 -11.12 -1.49
CA PHE A 6 12.53 -10.25 -1.89
C PHE A 6 12.14 -10.49 -3.36
N GLU A 7 10.92 -10.11 -3.68
CA GLU A 7 10.36 -10.14 -5.03
C GLU A 7 9.64 -8.81 -5.29
N ILE A 8 10.03 -8.12 -6.36
CA ILE A 8 9.36 -6.89 -6.80
C ILE A 8 8.12 -7.31 -7.60
N ILE A 9 6.95 -7.03 -7.05
CA ILE A 9 5.67 -7.34 -7.69
C ILE A 9 5.26 -6.19 -8.62
N SER A 10 5.49 -4.95 -8.18
CA SER A 10 5.23 -3.73 -8.94
C SER A 10 6.08 -2.56 -8.42
N ASP A 11 6.01 -1.41 -9.10
CA ASP A 11 6.66 -0.16 -8.67
C ASP A 11 6.19 0.34 -7.29
N SER A 12 5.11 -0.24 -6.75
CA SER A 12 4.51 0.15 -5.47
C SER A 12 4.43 -0.99 -4.46
N THR A 13 4.93 -2.18 -4.77
CA THR A 13 4.72 -3.39 -3.96
C THR A 13 5.90 -4.35 -4.05
N ILE A 14 6.45 -4.72 -2.90
CA ILE A 14 7.60 -5.61 -2.76
C ILE A 14 7.29 -6.66 -1.69
N ASN A 15 7.33 -7.93 -2.08
CA ASN A 15 7.23 -9.04 -1.15
C ASN A 15 8.60 -9.34 -0.54
N ILE A 16 8.64 -9.57 0.76
CA ILE A 16 9.86 -9.82 1.54
C ILE A 16 9.70 -11.12 2.30
N GLU A 17 10.71 -11.97 2.25
CA GLU A 17 10.84 -13.09 3.17
C GLU A 17 12.09 -12.89 4.03
N TYR A 18 11.92 -13.02 5.34
CA TYR A 18 12.96 -12.74 6.32
C TYR A 18 13.06 -13.85 7.36
N ILE A 19 14.26 -14.40 7.55
CA ILE A 19 14.50 -15.41 8.59
C ILE A 19 14.89 -14.69 9.88
N TYR A 20 14.09 -14.89 10.93
CA TYR A 20 14.39 -14.41 12.28
C TYR A 20 14.46 -15.59 13.25
N GLY A 21 15.66 -15.87 13.78
CA GLY A 21 15.92 -17.10 14.52
C GLY A 21 15.88 -18.33 13.61
N SER A 22 14.94 -19.24 13.84
CA SER A 22 14.70 -20.43 13.00
C SER A 22 13.49 -20.29 12.08
N GLU A 23 12.73 -19.21 12.19
CA GLU A 23 11.44 -19.05 11.52
C GLU A 23 11.53 -18.08 10.34
N LEU A 24 10.78 -18.40 9.28
CA LEU A 24 10.65 -17.57 8.09
C LEU A 24 9.40 -16.70 8.20
N PHE A 25 9.56 -15.39 8.11
CA PHE A 25 8.49 -14.41 8.14
C PHE A 25 8.27 -13.81 6.77
N LYS A 26 7.00 -13.68 6.37
CA LYS A 26 6.60 -13.00 5.14
C LYS A 26 6.07 -11.61 5.46
N LEU A 27 6.59 -10.61 4.75
CA LEU A 27 6.22 -9.22 4.89
C LEU A 27 5.93 -8.61 3.52
N ASN A 28 5.04 -7.63 3.49
CA ASN A 28 4.81 -6.78 2.33
C ASN A 28 5.33 -5.38 2.60
N LEU A 29 6.05 -4.81 1.65
CA LEU A 29 6.38 -3.40 1.63
C LEU A 29 5.61 -2.75 0.46
N PHE A 30 4.66 -1.88 0.76
CA PHE A 30 3.80 -1.27 -0.24
C PHE A 30 3.62 0.23 -0.05
N LEU A 31 3.40 0.96 -1.14
CA LEU A 31 3.14 2.39 -1.14
C LEU A 31 1.64 2.65 -0.93
N ARG A 32 1.25 3.23 0.21
CA ARG A 32 -0.12 3.64 0.51
C ARG A 32 -0.16 5.10 0.94
N ASN A 33 -1.04 5.88 0.32
CA ASN A 33 -1.23 7.30 0.64
C ASN A 33 0.08 8.13 0.59
N GLY A 34 1.01 7.77 -0.30
CA GLY A 34 2.32 8.41 -0.44
C GLY A 34 3.38 7.99 0.58
N TYR A 35 3.10 6.98 1.42
CA TYR A 35 4.04 6.45 2.40
C TYR A 35 4.29 4.96 2.17
N TRP A 36 5.56 4.56 2.18
CA TRP A 36 5.92 3.15 2.20
C TRP A 36 5.53 2.55 3.54
N THR A 37 4.76 1.48 3.50
CA THR A 37 4.23 0.79 4.67
C THR A 37 4.68 -0.66 4.63
N ILE A 38 5.30 -1.14 5.70
CA ILE A 38 5.61 -2.55 5.89
C ILE A 38 4.52 -3.21 6.73
N HIS A 39 4.04 -4.36 6.25
CA HIS A 39 2.99 -5.16 6.89
C HIS A 39 3.44 -6.63 7.02
N PRO A 40 3.33 -7.24 8.21
CA PRO A 40 3.57 -8.67 8.37
C PRO A 40 2.33 -9.47 7.90
N PHE A 41 2.52 -10.44 7.00
CA PHE A 41 1.44 -11.36 6.60
C PHE A 41 1.22 -12.48 7.60
N ASP A 42 2.23 -12.79 8.41
CA ASP A 42 2.18 -13.92 9.32
C ASP A 42 1.24 -13.63 10.50
N GLY A 43 0.14 -14.39 10.58
CA GLY A 43 -0.82 -14.31 11.69
C GLY A 43 -0.16 -14.47 13.07
N MET A 44 0.98 -15.16 13.15
CA MET A 44 1.79 -15.26 14.37
C MET A 44 2.32 -13.90 14.82
N LEU A 45 2.74 -13.04 13.89
CA LEU A 45 3.21 -11.68 14.18
C LEU A 45 2.06 -10.73 14.51
N LEU A 46 0.90 -10.91 13.89
CA LEU A 46 -0.30 -10.12 14.18
C LEU A 46 -0.85 -10.41 15.59
N GLN A 47 -0.80 -11.67 16.02
CA GLN A 47 -1.24 -12.09 17.36
C GLN A 47 -0.18 -11.83 18.45
N ASN A 48 1.10 -11.76 18.09
CA ASN A 48 2.21 -11.51 19.00
C ASN A 48 2.94 -10.20 18.64
N ARG A 49 2.36 -9.07 19.07
CA ARG A 49 2.87 -7.72 18.80
C ARG A 49 4.32 -7.52 19.23
N GLU A 50 4.73 -8.10 20.37
CA GLU A 50 6.11 -8.01 20.88
C GLU A 50 7.11 -8.71 19.96
N LEU A 51 6.77 -9.92 19.50
CA LEU A 51 7.60 -10.62 18.52
C LEU A 51 7.68 -9.83 17.22
N CYS A 52 6.57 -9.27 16.75
CA CYS A 52 6.58 -8.47 15.53
C CYS A 52 7.50 -7.25 15.64
N LYS A 53 7.48 -6.56 16.78
CA LYS A 53 8.40 -5.46 17.06
C LYS A 53 9.87 -5.90 16.98
N LEU A 54 10.21 -7.05 17.56
CA LEU A 54 11.57 -7.59 17.50
C LEU A 54 11.99 -7.92 16.06
N VAL A 55 11.12 -8.60 15.30
CA VAL A 55 11.35 -8.94 13.89
C VAL A 55 11.57 -7.68 13.04
N MET A 56 10.74 -6.64 13.22
CA MET A 56 10.86 -5.38 12.47
C MET A 56 12.16 -4.63 12.81
N ILE A 57 12.53 -4.56 14.10
CA ILE A 57 13.79 -3.92 14.53
C ILE A 57 14.99 -4.63 13.91
N ASP A 58 14.96 -5.95 13.85
CA ASP A 58 16.04 -6.76 13.31
C ASP A 58 16.12 -6.62 11.77
N LEU A 59 14.97 -6.70 11.08
CA LEU A 59 14.87 -6.46 9.65
C LEU A 59 15.40 -5.08 9.24
N PHE A 60 15.07 -4.02 9.98
CA PHE A 60 15.56 -2.66 9.70
C PHE A 60 17.08 -2.52 9.88
N LYS A 61 17.72 -3.41 10.65
CA LYS A 61 19.17 -3.50 10.78
C LYS A 61 19.82 -4.42 9.74
N ASN A 62 19.03 -5.19 8.99
CA ASN A 62 19.54 -6.11 8.01
C ASN A 62 20.14 -5.38 6.80
N LYS A 63 21.41 -5.67 6.49
CA LYS A 63 22.15 -5.04 5.39
C LYS A 63 21.51 -5.28 4.01
N TYR A 64 20.94 -6.45 3.77
CA TYR A 64 20.35 -6.79 2.47
C TYR A 64 19.04 -6.03 2.27
N PHE A 65 18.24 -5.89 3.32
CA PHE A 65 17.05 -5.05 3.30
C PHE A 65 17.40 -3.60 3.01
N GLN A 66 18.40 -3.02 3.69
CA GLN A 66 18.84 -1.64 3.43
C GLN A 66 19.36 -1.43 2.00
N ILE A 67 20.10 -2.40 1.45
CA ILE A 67 20.56 -2.35 0.06
C ILE A 67 19.37 -2.41 -0.91
N MET A 68 18.38 -3.26 -0.64
CA MET A 68 17.16 -3.35 -1.45
C MET A 68 16.42 -2.00 -1.45
N LEU A 69 16.19 -1.41 -0.28
CA LEU A 69 15.56 -0.09 -0.18
C LEU A 69 16.31 0.99 -0.98
N ALA A 70 17.64 1.01 -0.90
CA ALA A 70 18.46 1.97 -1.63
C ALA A 70 18.35 1.78 -3.16
N LYS A 71 18.23 0.54 -3.64
CA LYS A 71 18.04 0.24 -5.07
C LYS A 71 16.69 0.73 -5.58
N GLU A 72 15.64 0.57 -4.77
CA GLU A 72 14.28 0.99 -5.08
C GLU A 72 14.01 2.47 -4.75
N ASN A 73 15.05 3.22 -4.37
CA ASN A 73 14.97 4.64 -3.99
C ASN A 73 13.99 4.91 -2.83
N ILE A 74 13.91 3.98 -1.88
CA ILE A 74 13.07 4.05 -0.69
C ILE A 74 13.94 4.47 0.50
N ALA A 75 13.62 5.61 1.12
CA ALA A 75 14.31 6.02 2.35
C ALA A 75 13.83 5.17 3.53
N LEU A 76 14.75 4.52 4.26
CA LEU A 76 14.41 3.74 5.47
C LEU A 76 13.61 4.56 6.49
N SER A 77 13.95 5.84 6.66
CA SER A 77 13.24 6.78 7.55
C SER A 77 11.81 7.09 7.14
N SER A 78 11.42 6.79 5.90
CA SER A 78 10.06 7.01 5.39
C SER A 78 9.13 5.81 5.58
N ILE A 79 9.66 4.66 6.00
CA ILE A 79 8.89 3.42 6.16
C ILE A 79 8.06 3.50 7.44
N ARG A 80 6.76 3.25 7.29
CA ARG A 80 5.80 3.09 8.39
C ARG A 80 5.50 1.62 8.60
N THR A 81 5.15 1.23 9.82
CA THR A 81 4.58 -0.09 10.09
C THR A 81 3.07 -0.01 10.10
N SER A 82 2.40 -0.98 9.50
CA SER A 82 0.93 -1.07 9.50
C SER A 82 0.32 -1.37 10.87
N ILE A 83 1.16 -1.84 11.80
CA ILE A 83 0.82 -2.17 13.18
C ILE A 83 1.41 -1.11 14.09
N GLU A 84 0.65 -0.74 15.12
CA GLU A 84 1.12 0.14 16.18
C GLU A 84 2.15 -0.62 17.03
N LEU A 85 3.42 -0.19 16.96
CA LEU A 85 4.55 -0.83 17.66
C LEU A 85 4.80 -0.27 19.06
N GLU A 86 4.05 0.76 19.45
CA GLU A 86 4.06 1.32 20.81
C GLU A 86 2.82 0.84 21.56
N PRO A 87 2.92 0.51 22.86
CA PRO A 87 1.75 0.28 23.68
C PRO A 87 1.01 1.60 23.84
N SER A 88 -0.03 1.80 23.05
CA SER A 88 -1.00 2.86 23.26
C SER A 88 -1.57 2.72 24.67
N SER A 89 -1.39 3.74 25.50
CA SER A 89 -1.86 3.79 26.91
C SER A 89 -3.36 4.09 27.00
N GLU A 90 -4.13 3.80 25.97
CA GLU A 90 -5.57 4.03 25.94
C GLU A 90 -6.30 2.69 25.75
N PRO A 91 -7.31 2.38 26.59
CA PRO A 91 -8.04 1.14 26.46
C PRO A 91 -8.85 1.14 25.16
N GLU A 92 -8.47 0.25 24.24
CA GLU A 92 -9.25 -0.10 23.04
C GLU A 92 -10.72 -0.35 23.45
N ARG A 93 -11.63 0.50 22.95
CA ARG A 93 -13.05 0.16 22.91
C ARG A 93 -13.26 -0.89 21.82
N LEU A 94 -12.90 -2.14 22.13
CA LEU A 94 -13.21 -3.29 21.30
C LEU A 94 -14.73 -3.48 21.26
N ASN A 95 -15.30 -3.40 20.05
CA ASN A 95 -16.69 -3.71 19.79
C ASN A 95 -16.95 -5.20 20.15
N PRO A 96 -17.99 -5.53 20.95
CA PRO A 96 -18.27 -6.90 21.41
C PRO A 96 -18.65 -7.93 20.32
N ALA A 97 -18.59 -7.59 19.04
CA ALA A 97 -19.08 -8.43 17.95
C ALA A 97 -18.11 -9.58 17.57
N GLU A 98 -16.83 -9.53 17.95
CA GLU A 98 -15.82 -10.49 17.49
C GLU A 98 -15.69 -11.76 18.33
N ARG A 99 -16.51 -11.96 19.37
CA ARG A 99 -16.34 -13.08 20.32
C ARG A 99 -17.09 -14.38 20.00
N ARG A 100 -17.63 -14.60 18.80
CA ARG A 100 -18.26 -15.89 18.49
C ARG A 100 -18.00 -16.39 17.07
N GLY A 101 -17.15 -17.40 16.96
CA GLY A 101 -17.20 -18.37 15.86
C GLY A 101 -15.85 -18.92 15.44
N GLY A 102 -15.38 -19.97 16.09
CA GLY A 102 -14.25 -20.77 15.57
C GLY A 102 -14.66 -21.64 14.38
N ARG A 103 -13.74 -21.81 13.44
CA ARG A 103 -13.56 -22.93 12.48
C ARG A 103 -12.25 -22.67 11.72
N GLN A 104 -11.22 -23.49 11.93
CA GLN A 104 -10.85 -24.64 11.10
C GLN A 104 -10.43 -24.25 9.67
N ASP A 105 -9.13 -24.37 9.41
CA ASP A 105 -8.52 -24.82 8.15
C ASP A 105 -9.17 -24.29 6.85
N ALA A 106 -9.07 -22.98 6.60
CA ALA A 106 -9.22 -22.45 5.24
C ALA A 106 -7.82 -22.30 4.60
N PRO A 107 -7.61 -22.75 3.35
CA PRO A 107 -6.40 -22.42 2.60
C PRO A 107 -6.28 -20.89 2.50
N PRO A 108 -5.08 -20.32 2.30
CA PRO A 108 -4.92 -18.88 2.23
C PRO A 108 -5.82 -18.37 1.10
N MET A 109 -6.88 -17.63 1.47
CA MET A 109 -7.76 -16.98 0.49
C MET A 109 -6.89 -16.06 -0.35
N ASP A 110 -7.06 -16.14 -1.66
CA ASP A 110 -6.46 -15.22 -2.61
C ASP A 110 -6.77 -13.78 -2.16
N GLU A 111 -5.80 -12.87 -2.13
CA GLU A 111 -6.02 -11.46 -1.77
C GLU A 111 -7.16 -10.84 -2.62
N THR A 112 -7.36 -11.36 -3.83
CA THR A 112 -8.48 -11.04 -4.71
C THR A 112 -9.80 -11.54 -4.14
N GLU A 113 -9.85 -12.76 -3.60
CA GLU A 113 -11.05 -13.34 -2.97
C GLU A 113 -11.40 -12.63 -1.66
N GLU A 114 -10.40 -12.22 -0.87
CA GLU A 114 -10.61 -11.41 0.33
C GLU A 114 -11.10 -9.99 -0.03
N PHE A 115 -10.51 -9.37 -1.06
CA PHE A 115 -10.92 -8.05 -1.51
C PHE A 115 -12.34 -8.05 -2.09
N ILE A 116 -12.69 -9.07 -2.89
CA ILE A 116 -14.06 -9.30 -3.39
C ILE A 116 -15.03 -9.62 -2.25
N GLY A 117 -14.58 -10.39 -1.25
CA GLY A 117 -15.41 -10.78 -0.10
C GLY A 117 -15.73 -9.61 0.83
N ASN A 118 -14.86 -8.60 0.90
CA ASN A 118 -14.94 -7.49 1.85
C ASN A 118 -15.46 -6.17 1.26
N HIS A 119 -15.60 -6.05 -0.06
CA HIS A 119 -16.06 -4.83 -0.71
C HIS A 119 -17.17 -5.09 -1.70
N SER A 120 -18.20 -4.25 -1.67
CA SER A 120 -19.20 -4.21 -2.75
C SER A 120 -18.59 -3.64 -4.03
N ILE A 121 -19.21 -3.91 -5.18
CA ILE A 121 -18.73 -3.35 -6.46
C ILE A 121 -18.79 -1.81 -6.44
N GLU A 122 -19.77 -1.24 -5.75
CA GLU A 122 -19.90 0.20 -5.55
C GLU A 122 -18.76 0.76 -4.71
N GLU A 123 -18.34 0.06 -3.66
CA GLU A 123 -17.19 0.44 -2.83
C GLU A 123 -15.89 0.36 -3.63
N ILE A 124 -15.72 -0.67 -4.46
CA ILE A 124 -14.56 -0.81 -5.35
C ILE A 124 -14.51 0.36 -6.35
N ILE A 125 -15.64 0.69 -6.98
CA ILE A 125 -15.73 1.83 -7.91
C ILE A 125 -15.41 3.14 -7.18
N GLN A 126 -15.88 3.33 -5.95
CA GLN A 126 -15.59 4.53 -5.17
C GLN A 126 -14.10 4.63 -4.82
N ILE A 127 -13.46 3.52 -4.42
CA ILE A 127 -12.03 3.47 -4.12
C ILE A 127 -11.21 3.88 -5.36
N GLU A 128 -11.56 3.37 -6.55
CA GLU A 128 -10.86 3.73 -7.78
C GLU A 128 -11.15 5.17 -8.24
N HIS A 129 -12.38 5.64 -8.03
CA HIS A 129 -12.75 7.04 -8.26
C HIS A 129 -11.88 7.99 -7.44
N ASP A 130 -11.75 7.75 -6.14
CA ASP A 130 -10.97 8.61 -5.24
C ASP A 130 -9.47 8.61 -5.61
N ARG A 131 -8.93 7.46 -6.03
CA ARG A 131 -7.56 7.34 -6.53
C ARG A 131 -7.33 8.20 -7.78
N ILE A 132 -8.25 8.13 -8.74
CA ILE A 132 -8.17 8.91 -9.98
C ILE A 132 -8.31 10.41 -9.67
N GLU A 133 -9.20 10.80 -8.78
CA GLU A 133 -9.36 12.20 -8.35
C GLU A 133 -8.05 12.78 -7.78
N GLN A 134 -7.40 12.04 -6.88
CA GLN A 134 -6.11 12.46 -6.32
C GLN A 134 -5.04 12.65 -7.41
N ARG A 135 -5.02 11.77 -8.42
CA ARG A 135 -4.08 11.89 -9.55
C ARG A 135 -4.41 13.07 -10.45
N VAL A 136 -5.68 13.36 -10.70
CA VAL A 136 -6.10 14.56 -11.46
C VAL A 136 -5.64 15.84 -10.76
N ILE A 137 -5.79 15.94 -9.44
CA ILE A 137 -5.34 17.09 -8.65
C ILE A 137 -3.83 17.23 -8.76
N PHE A 138 -3.07 16.15 -8.53
CA PHE A 138 -1.61 16.16 -8.59
C PHE A 138 -1.08 16.64 -9.94
N TYR A 139 -1.55 16.05 -11.04
CA TYR A 139 -1.09 16.44 -12.38
C TYR A 139 -1.60 17.83 -12.79
N GLY A 140 -2.76 18.26 -12.28
CA GLY A 140 -3.24 19.64 -12.44
C GLY A 140 -2.29 20.65 -11.77
N ASP A 141 -1.80 20.34 -10.57
CA ASP A 141 -0.81 21.19 -9.89
C ASP A 141 0.57 21.13 -10.57
N LEU A 142 0.94 19.99 -11.14
CA LEU A 142 2.14 19.89 -11.99
C LEU A 142 2.03 20.82 -13.20
N LEU A 143 0.90 20.82 -13.92
CA LEU A 143 0.68 21.73 -15.05
C LEU A 143 0.78 23.20 -14.64
N LYS A 144 0.24 23.58 -13.47
CA LYS A 144 0.36 24.96 -12.95
C LYS A 144 1.84 25.33 -12.75
N LYS A 145 2.63 24.43 -12.17
CA LYS A 145 4.08 24.66 -11.96
C LYS A 145 4.82 24.75 -13.29
N MET A 146 4.56 23.84 -14.23
CA MET A 146 5.13 23.90 -15.58
C MET A 146 4.83 25.23 -16.26
N PHE A 147 3.60 25.74 -16.11
CA PHE A 147 3.22 27.05 -16.65
C PHE A 147 4.00 28.21 -16.02
N MET A 148 4.26 28.15 -14.71
CA MET A 148 5.13 29.12 -14.03
C MET A 148 6.58 29.04 -14.52
N ASP A 149 7.02 27.87 -14.97
CA ASP A 149 8.37 27.63 -15.50
C ASP A 149 8.47 27.90 -17.03
N ASN A 150 7.49 28.61 -17.62
CA ASN A 150 7.38 28.96 -19.04
C ASN A 150 7.14 27.79 -20.01
N TYR A 151 6.70 26.63 -19.52
CA TYR A 151 6.14 25.58 -20.38
C TYR A 151 4.68 25.88 -20.67
N GLY A 152 4.21 25.60 -21.89
CA GLY A 152 2.83 25.91 -22.27
C GLY A 152 2.34 25.04 -23.43
N PRO A 153 1.12 25.29 -23.92
CA PRO A 153 0.55 24.54 -25.03
C PRO A 153 1.47 24.56 -26.26
N GLY A 154 1.78 23.37 -26.78
CA GLY A 154 2.75 23.18 -27.87
C GLY A 154 4.14 22.77 -27.40
N ASP A 155 4.42 22.80 -26.09
CA ASP A 155 5.56 22.10 -25.51
C ASP A 155 5.26 20.61 -25.36
N TYR A 156 6.21 19.77 -25.78
CA TYR A 156 6.03 18.32 -25.82
C TYR A 156 5.78 17.68 -24.46
N GLU A 157 6.43 18.17 -23.40
CA GLU A 157 6.25 17.64 -22.05
C GLU A 157 4.95 18.15 -21.44
N PHE A 158 4.63 19.43 -21.64
CA PHE A 158 3.39 20.03 -21.20
C PHE A 158 2.16 19.33 -21.82
N ASP A 159 2.18 19.11 -23.14
CA ASP A 159 1.08 18.49 -23.87
C ASP A 159 0.85 17.04 -23.43
N LYS A 160 1.90 16.30 -23.05
CA LYS A 160 1.78 14.94 -22.48
C LYS A 160 1.11 14.96 -21.11
N VAL A 161 1.55 15.83 -20.21
CA VAL A 161 0.95 15.94 -18.88
C VAL A 161 -0.51 16.40 -19.00
N GLN A 162 -0.80 17.34 -19.91
CA GLN A 162 -2.15 17.79 -20.20
C GLN A 162 -3.03 16.66 -20.74
N SER A 163 -2.49 15.84 -21.64
CA SER A 163 -3.19 14.66 -22.17
C SER A 163 -3.48 13.63 -21.08
N LEU A 164 -2.54 13.42 -20.16
CA LEU A 164 -2.72 12.52 -19.01
C LEU A 164 -3.85 13.00 -18.10
N VAL A 165 -3.89 14.30 -17.77
CA VAL A 165 -5.00 14.89 -16.99
C VAL A 165 -6.34 14.70 -17.70
N ARG A 166 -6.37 14.86 -19.04
CA ARG A 166 -7.60 14.66 -19.82
C ARG A 166 -8.09 13.22 -19.74
N ILE A 167 -7.20 12.24 -19.93
CA ILE A 167 -7.54 10.81 -19.85
C ILE A 167 -8.10 10.46 -18.47
N LEU A 168 -7.45 10.94 -17.41
CA LEU A 168 -7.88 10.66 -16.03
C LEU A 168 -9.25 11.27 -15.73
N LYS A 169 -9.51 12.51 -16.17
CA LYS A 169 -10.83 13.14 -16.04
C LYS A 169 -11.92 12.41 -16.82
N GLU A 170 -11.61 11.93 -18.03
CA GLU A 170 -12.54 11.14 -18.83
C GLU A 170 -12.86 9.80 -18.14
N ALA A 171 -11.83 9.11 -17.62
CA ALA A 171 -12.01 7.88 -16.86
C ALA A 171 -12.86 8.12 -15.59
N GLN A 172 -12.60 9.22 -14.86
CA GLN A 172 -13.39 9.62 -13.69
C GLN A 172 -14.87 9.81 -14.05
N GLY A 173 -15.16 10.54 -15.13
CA GLY A 173 -16.54 10.75 -15.61
C GLY A 173 -17.25 9.43 -15.92
N LYS A 174 -16.57 8.52 -16.65
CA LYS A 174 -17.12 7.20 -16.97
C LYS A 174 -17.36 6.33 -15.74
N MET A 175 -16.54 6.42 -14.69
CA MET A 175 -16.76 5.68 -13.44
C MET A 175 -17.97 6.17 -12.65
N ILE A 176 -18.27 7.48 -12.68
CA ILE A 176 -19.48 8.03 -12.07
C ILE A 176 -20.73 7.50 -12.79
N GLU A 177 -20.68 7.30 -14.10
CA GLU A 177 -21.80 6.70 -14.86
C GLU A 177 -22.07 5.25 -14.42
N LEU A 178 -21.03 4.49 -14.07
CA LEU A 178 -21.15 3.11 -13.57
C LEU A 178 -21.88 3.01 -12.22
N THR A 179 -21.86 4.07 -11.40
CA THR A 179 -22.57 4.12 -10.12
C THR A 179 -24.02 4.61 -10.22
N HIS A 180 -24.46 5.07 -11.40
CA HIS A 180 -25.81 5.63 -11.62
C HIS A 180 -26.70 4.78 -12.52
N THR A 181 -26.22 3.61 -12.96
CA THR A 181 -26.99 2.72 -13.83
C THR A 181 -27.84 1.77 -12.97
N LYS A 182 -29.16 2.01 -12.93
CA LYS A 182 -30.18 1.08 -12.38
C LYS A 182 -30.73 0.17 -13.46
#